data_AF-A0A1H2XBB5-F1
#
_entry.id   AF-A0A1H2XBB5-F1
#
_cell.length_a   1.000
_cell.length_b   1.000
_cell.length_c   1.000
_cell.angle_alpha   90.00
_cell.angle_beta   90.00
_cell.angle_gamma   90.00
#
_symmetry.space_group_name_H-M   'P 1'
#
loop_
_entity.id
_entity.type
_entity.pdbx_description
1 polymer ?
#
loop_
_entity_poly.entity_id
_entity_poly.type
_entity_poly.pdbx_seq_one_letter_code
_entity_poly.pdbx_strand_id
1 'polypeptide(L)'
;MKFYLAFLCLICTLSITSQNTLKLNNSKSPKATLTDVSWISGYWTGEALGGFVEEIWSDPYGKSMMGSFKLVTEGGEISFYELCAISEENNTLILRIKHFSKDLKGWEEKNETTDFKLVKIEKHKAYFDGLTFDLIDENNLDMYVVFKENGKEEQEMKFSYVLKK
;
A
#
# COMPACT_ATOMS: atom_id res chain seq x y z
N MET A 1 7.33 12.44 -63.11
CA MET A 1 8.65 12.02 -62.60
C MET A 1 8.61 12.04 -61.07
N LYS A 2 8.92 10.89 -60.45
CA LYS A 2 9.47 10.68 -59.08
C LYS A 2 8.56 11.11 -57.91
N PHE A 3 7.89 10.17 -57.21
CA PHE A 3 8.36 9.49 -55.96
C PHE A 3 9.00 10.52 -55.00
N TYR A 4 8.51 10.71 -53.77
CA TYR A 4 8.79 9.81 -52.64
C TYR A 4 7.66 9.75 -51.59
N LEU A 5 7.34 8.51 -51.25
CA LEU A 5 6.67 8.07 -50.04
C LEU A 5 7.65 8.25 -48.87
N ALA A 6 7.31 9.02 -47.84
CA ALA A 6 8.03 9.04 -46.58
C ALA A 6 7.01 8.78 -45.46
N PHE A 7 6.79 7.50 -45.16
CA PHE A 7 6.02 7.07 -44.01
C PHE A 7 6.93 7.18 -42.79
N LEU A 8 6.87 8.33 -42.12
CA LEU A 8 7.53 8.53 -40.83
C LEU A 8 6.73 7.76 -39.77
N CYS A 9 7.10 6.51 -39.51
CA CYS A 9 6.64 5.77 -38.34
C CYS A 9 7.18 6.46 -37.09
N LEU A 10 6.39 7.39 -36.53
CA LEU A 10 6.63 7.96 -35.22
C LEU A 10 6.32 6.85 -34.19
N ILE A 11 7.34 6.11 -33.77
CA ILE A 11 7.24 5.17 -32.65
C ILE A 11 7.19 6.03 -31.38
N CYS A 12 5.98 6.45 -30.99
CA CYS A 12 5.74 6.97 -29.65
C CYS A 12 5.98 5.82 -28.66
N THR A 13 7.13 5.83 -27.98
CA THR A 13 7.37 4.99 -26.82
C THR A 13 6.46 5.47 -25.70
N LEU A 14 5.24 4.94 -25.64
CA LEU A 14 4.41 5.04 -24.45
C LEU A 14 5.18 4.32 -23.35
N SER A 15 5.67 5.06 -22.36
CA SER A 15 6.14 4.47 -21.12
C SER A 15 4.91 3.90 -20.41
N ILE A 16 4.63 2.62 -20.63
CA ILE A 16 3.63 1.89 -19.88
C ILE A 16 4.23 1.70 -18.49
N THR A 17 3.89 2.58 -17.55
CA THR A 17 4.16 2.30 -16.15
C THR A 17 3.28 1.12 -15.74
N SER A 18 3.91 0.03 -15.32
CA SER A 18 3.18 -1.12 -14.78
C SER A 18 2.55 -0.71 -13.45
N GLN A 19 1.23 -0.81 -13.34
CA GLN A 19 0.53 -0.58 -12.10
C GLN A 19 0.80 -1.73 -11.13
N ASN A 20 1.20 -1.42 -9.89
CA ASN A 20 1.51 -2.44 -8.87
C ASN A 20 0.31 -2.73 -7.96
N THR A 21 -0.70 -1.86 -8.00
CA THR A 21 -1.97 -1.99 -7.29
C THR A 21 -3.08 -2.56 -8.16
N LEU A 22 -4.06 -3.22 -7.53
CA LEU A 22 -5.26 -3.71 -8.20
C LEU A 22 -6.50 -3.08 -7.57
N LYS A 23 -7.58 -2.93 -8.35
CA LYS A 23 -8.91 -2.55 -7.86
C LYS A 23 -9.80 -3.77 -7.75
N LEU A 24 -10.62 -3.86 -6.71
CA LEU A 24 -11.58 -4.96 -6.58
C LEU A 24 -12.71 -4.86 -7.61
N ASN A 25 -13.08 -3.62 -7.97
CA ASN A 25 -14.25 -3.31 -8.81
C ASN A 25 -15.52 -3.96 -8.23
N ASN A 26 -16.36 -4.55 -9.09
CA ASN A 26 -17.60 -5.24 -8.68
C ASN A 26 -17.37 -6.71 -8.27
N SER A 27 -16.13 -7.12 -8.06
CA SER A 27 -15.78 -8.50 -7.68
C SER A 27 -15.92 -8.71 -6.17
N LYS A 28 -15.96 -9.98 -5.74
CA LYS A 28 -15.90 -10.34 -4.33
C LYS A 28 -14.47 -10.68 -3.94
N SER A 29 -14.08 -10.31 -2.71
CA SER A 29 -12.79 -10.71 -2.14
C SER A 29 -12.68 -12.24 -2.07
N PRO A 30 -11.50 -12.81 -2.39
CA PRO A 30 -11.27 -14.24 -2.32
C PRO A 30 -11.24 -14.73 -0.86
N LYS A 31 -11.34 -16.05 -0.66
CA LYS A 31 -11.13 -16.64 0.66
C LYS A 31 -9.66 -16.53 1.05
N ALA A 32 -9.39 -16.13 2.29
CA ALA A 32 -8.05 -15.96 2.83
C ALA A 32 -8.06 -15.96 4.36
N THR A 33 -6.89 -16.17 4.94
CA THR A 33 -6.60 -16.14 6.38
C THR A 33 -5.35 -15.31 6.66
N LEU A 34 -5.13 -14.91 7.91
CA LEU A 34 -3.95 -14.14 8.31
C LEU A 34 -2.65 -14.91 8.10
N THR A 35 -2.71 -16.25 8.09
CA THR A 35 -1.54 -17.08 7.77
C THR A 35 -1.00 -16.75 6.38
N ASP A 36 -1.88 -16.44 5.43
CA ASP A 36 -1.51 -16.14 4.03
C ASP A 36 -0.73 -14.80 3.89
N VAL A 37 -0.80 -13.95 4.91
CA VAL A 37 -0.13 -12.63 4.95
C VAL A 37 0.77 -12.44 6.17
N SER A 38 1.02 -13.50 6.93
CA SER A 38 1.83 -13.46 8.16
C SER A 38 3.28 -13.02 7.93
N TRP A 39 3.78 -13.13 6.70
CA TRP A 39 5.09 -12.66 6.28
C TRP A 39 5.24 -11.12 6.31
N ILE A 40 4.15 -10.36 6.48
CA ILE A 40 4.18 -8.91 6.66
C ILE A 40 4.69 -8.52 8.06
N SER A 41 4.56 -9.41 9.06
CA SER A 41 5.02 -9.17 10.44
C SER A 41 6.47 -8.68 10.47
N GLY A 42 6.73 -7.65 11.28
CA GLY A 42 8.07 -7.13 11.44
C GLY A 42 8.08 -5.67 11.85
N TYR A 43 9.29 -5.18 12.12
CA TYR A 43 9.58 -3.75 12.27
C TYR A 43 10.30 -3.29 11.02
N TRP A 44 9.63 -2.45 10.24
CA TRP A 44 10.06 -1.94 8.95
C TRP A 44 10.42 -0.46 9.04
N THR A 45 11.49 -0.06 8.36
CA THR A 45 11.88 1.36 8.22
C THR A 45 12.27 1.68 6.80
N GLY A 46 12.03 2.90 6.34
CA GLY A 46 12.31 3.27 4.95
C GLY A 46 12.25 4.78 4.71
N GLU A 47 12.29 5.15 3.43
CA GLU A 47 12.08 6.52 2.97
C GLU A 47 10.85 6.58 2.07
N ALA A 48 9.95 7.51 2.35
CA ALA A 48 8.76 7.76 1.54
C ALA A 48 8.22 9.16 1.81
N LEU A 49 7.46 9.71 0.85
CA LEU A 49 6.77 11.01 1.00
C LEU A 49 7.69 12.18 1.40
N GLY A 50 8.97 12.14 0.99
CA GLY A 50 9.95 13.17 1.34
C GLY A 50 10.34 13.16 2.82
N GLY A 51 10.34 11.98 3.45
CA GLY A 51 10.76 11.78 4.84
C GLY A 51 11.11 10.33 5.15
N PHE A 52 11.23 10.02 6.43
CA PHE A 52 11.55 8.70 6.96
C PHE A 52 10.31 8.05 7.54
N VAL A 53 10.08 6.79 7.22
CA VAL A 53 8.92 6.03 7.67
C VAL A 53 9.33 4.89 8.59
N GLU A 54 8.48 4.63 9.57
CA GLU A 54 8.52 3.46 10.44
C GLU A 54 7.16 2.78 10.38
N GLU A 55 7.14 1.47 10.17
CA GLU A 55 5.94 0.67 10.15
C GLU A 55 6.15 -0.65 10.89
N ILE A 56 5.26 -0.98 11.81
CA ILE A 56 5.37 -2.18 12.64
C ILE A 56 4.11 -3.00 12.45
N TRP A 57 4.27 -4.29 12.18
CA TRP A 57 3.19 -5.26 12.08
C TRP A 57 3.39 -6.40 13.07
N SER A 58 2.36 -6.70 13.87
CA SER A 58 2.36 -7.83 14.80
C SER A 58 2.10 -9.15 14.07
N ASP A 59 2.50 -10.24 14.71
CA ASP A 59 2.05 -11.57 14.30
C ASP A 59 0.52 -11.72 14.36
N PRO A 60 -0.05 -12.62 13.55
CA PRO A 60 -1.48 -12.96 13.64
C PRO A 60 -1.89 -13.39 15.05
N TYR A 61 -2.81 -12.64 15.67
CA TYR A 61 -3.37 -12.98 16.97
C TYR A 61 -4.77 -12.39 17.14
N GLY A 62 -5.71 -13.17 17.69
CA GLY A 62 -7.07 -12.67 17.93
C GLY A 62 -7.86 -12.30 16.66
N LYS A 63 -7.61 -13.00 15.54
CA LYS A 63 -8.17 -12.70 14.20
C LYS A 63 -7.76 -11.34 13.64
N SER A 64 -6.64 -10.79 14.10
CA SER A 64 -6.05 -9.57 13.56
C SER A 64 -4.52 -9.62 13.52
N MET A 65 -3.93 -8.86 12.62
CA MET A 65 -2.56 -8.34 12.73
C MET A 65 -2.66 -6.85 12.97
N MET A 66 -2.06 -6.36 14.06
CA MET A 66 -2.03 -4.94 14.40
C MET A 66 -0.86 -4.27 13.68
N GLY A 67 -1.12 -3.13 13.06
CA GLY A 67 -0.11 -2.31 12.42
C GLY A 67 -0.04 -0.90 13.02
N SER A 68 1.12 -0.27 12.96
CA SER A 68 1.26 1.16 13.23
C SER A 68 2.28 1.77 12.29
N PHE A 69 1.98 2.95 11.75
CA PHE A 69 2.85 3.70 10.87
C PHE A 69 3.18 5.07 11.47
N LYS A 70 4.36 5.59 11.14
CA LYS A 70 4.79 6.95 11.49
C LYS A 70 5.66 7.54 10.38
N LEU A 71 5.31 8.73 9.91
CA LEU A 71 6.13 9.53 9.01
C LEU A 71 6.85 10.64 9.79
N VAL A 72 8.17 10.71 9.63
CA VAL A 72 9.04 11.77 10.15
C VAL A 72 9.55 12.60 8.98
N THR A 73 9.39 13.91 9.05
CA THR A 73 9.92 14.84 8.04
C THR A 73 11.45 14.85 8.03
N GLU A 74 12.08 15.31 6.94
CA GLU A 74 13.55 15.52 6.89
C GLU A 74 14.08 16.40 8.04
N GLY A 75 13.24 17.30 8.57
CA GLY A 75 13.57 18.15 9.72
C GLY A 75 13.53 17.45 11.09
N GLY A 76 13.19 16.16 11.14
CA GLY A 76 13.14 15.36 12.38
C GLY A 76 11.82 15.46 13.16
N GLU A 77 10.83 16.19 12.63
CA GLU A 77 9.52 16.33 13.26
C GLU A 77 8.53 15.30 12.73
N ILE A 78 7.60 14.86 13.58
CA ILE A 78 6.51 13.97 13.17
C ILE A 78 5.55 14.70 12.23
N SER A 79 5.30 14.09 11.08
CA SER A 79 4.25 14.50 10.15
C SER A 79 2.90 13.94 10.60
N PHE A 80 2.73 12.62 10.58
CA PHE A 80 1.51 11.93 10.99
C PHE A 80 1.78 10.47 11.39
N TYR A 81 0.76 9.83 11.97
CA TYR A 81 0.72 8.42 12.33
C TYR A 81 -0.46 7.71 11.66
N GLU A 82 -0.37 6.39 11.57
CA GLU A 82 -1.53 5.53 11.32
C GLU A 82 -1.62 4.43 12.36
N LEU A 83 -2.86 4.05 12.70
CA LEU A 83 -3.17 2.77 13.33
C LEU A 83 -3.81 1.89 12.26
N CYS A 84 -3.27 0.68 12.09
CA CYS A 84 -3.66 -0.23 11.03
C CYS A 84 -4.10 -1.57 11.61
N ALA A 85 -4.95 -2.29 10.88
CA ALA A 85 -5.34 -3.64 11.21
C ALA A 85 -5.65 -4.45 9.94
N ILE A 86 -5.03 -5.63 9.80
CA ILE A 86 -5.49 -6.64 8.86
C ILE A 86 -6.33 -7.63 9.67
N SER A 87 -7.60 -7.81 9.31
CA SER A 87 -8.55 -8.64 10.08
C SER A 87 -9.18 -9.72 9.23
N GLU A 88 -9.41 -10.87 9.83
CA GLU A 88 -10.22 -11.96 9.26
C GLU A 88 -11.71 -11.72 9.48
N GLU A 89 -12.43 -11.43 8.39
CA GLU A 89 -13.88 -11.18 8.41
C GLU A 89 -14.54 -11.92 7.26
N ASN A 90 -15.68 -12.57 7.50
CA ASN A 90 -16.47 -13.25 6.46
C ASN A 90 -15.65 -14.23 5.59
N ASN A 91 -14.65 -14.91 6.18
CA ASN A 91 -13.70 -15.82 5.52
C ASN A 91 -12.80 -15.15 4.46
N THR A 92 -12.54 -13.86 4.59
CA THR A 92 -11.58 -13.10 3.79
C THR A 92 -10.79 -12.14 4.69
N LEU A 93 -9.92 -11.33 4.09
CA LEU A 93 -9.16 -10.29 4.77
C LEU A 93 -9.66 -8.89 4.42
N ILE A 94 -9.61 -8.00 5.40
CA ILE A 94 -9.77 -6.56 5.22
C ILE A 94 -8.64 -5.83 5.93
N LEU A 95 -8.01 -4.88 5.25
CA LEU A 95 -7.09 -3.94 5.85
C LEU A 95 -7.87 -2.67 6.18
N ARG A 96 -7.72 -2.17 7.41
CA ARG A 96 -8.25 -0.87 7.83
C ARG A 96 -7.14 0.00 8.36
N ILE A 97 -7.20 1.28 8.05
CA ILE A 97 -6.30 2.29 8.62
C ILE A 97 -7.11 3.46 9.17
N LYS A 98 -6.50 4.15 10.12
CA LYS A 98 -6.96 5.46 10.60
C LYS A 98 -5.75 6.36 10.79
N HIS A 99 -5.84 7.58 10.27
CA HIS A 99 -4.73 8.53 10.32
C HIS A 99 -4.87 9.46 11.52
N PHE A 100 -3.73 9.88 12.06
CA PHE A 100 -3.65 10.79 13.17
C PHE A 100 -2.57 11.84 12.93
N SER A 101 -2.90 13.10 13.21
CA SER A 101 -1.93 14.18 13.30
C SER A 101 -0.91 13.90 14.42
N LYS A 102 0.22 14.63 14.44
CA LYS A 102 1.27 14.46 15.45
C LYS A 102 0.81 14.57 16.92
N ASP A 103 -0.32 15.24 17.17
CA ASP A 103 -0.97 15.38 18.48
C ASP A 103 -2.10 14.37 18.72
N LEU A 104 -2.15 13.29 17.93
CA LEU A 104 -3.11 12.19 17.98
C LEU A 104 -4.57 12.60 17.70
N LYS A 105 -4.78 13.69 16.97
CA LYS A 105 -6.10 14.02 16.41
C LYS A 105 -6.36 13.23 15.14
N GLY A 106 -7.42 12.42 15.14
CA GLY A 106 -7.83 11.61 13.99
C GLY A 106 -8.27 12.45 12.80
N TRP A 107 -7.99 11.99 11.59
CA TRP A 107 -8.46 12.64 10.35
C TRP A 107 -9.86 12.16 9.95
N GLU A 108 -10.09 10.86 10.04
CA GLU A 108 -11.40 10.27 9.80
C GLU A 108 -12.35 10.55 10.97
N GLU A 109 -13.64 10.61 10.66
CA GLU A 109 -14.71 10.71 11.66
C GLU A 109 -14.59 9.61 12.71
N LYS A 110 -15.13 9.85 13.91
CA LYS A 110 -14.92 9.00 15.09
C LYS A 110 -15.13 7.50 14.82
N ASN A 111 -16.17 7.16 14.06
CA ASN A 111 -16.58 5.77 13.78
C ASN A 111 -16.17 5.29 12.38
N GLU A 112 -15.33 6.04 11.68
CA GLU A 112 -14.91 5.74 10.31
C GLU A 112 -13.44 5.34 10.25
N THR A 113 -13.14 4.50 9.26
CA THR A 113 -11.80 4.03 8.87
C THR A 113 -11.71 4.05 7.36
N THR A 114 -10.48 4.10 6.85
CA THR A 114 -10.23 3.81 5.44
C THR A 114 -10.06 2.30 5.30
N ASP A 115 -10.90 1.69 4.47
CA ASP A 115 -11.02 0.24 4.33
C ASP A 115 -10.55 -0.23 2.96
N PHE A 116 -9.59 -1.16 2.94
CA PHE A 116 -9.06 -1.80 1.75
C PHE A 116 -9.46 -3.28 1.74
N LYS A 117 -10.30 -3.65 0.78
CA LYS A 117 -10.77 -5.04 0.63
C LYS A 117 -9.71 -5.88 -0.09
N LEU A 118 -9.54 -7.14 0.33
CA LEU A 118 -8.63 -8.05 -0.36
C LEU A 118 -9.09 -8.29 -1.80
N VAL A 119 -8.16 -8.17 -2.75
CA VAL A 119 -8.36 -8.43 -4.18
C VAL A 119 -7.73 -9.76 -4.58
N LYS A 120 -6.49 -10.01 -4.16
CA LYS A 120 -5.71 -11.18 -4.58
C LYS A 120 -4.58 -11.48 -3.58
N ILE A 121 -4.23 -12.75 -3.41
CA ILE A 121 -3.02 -13.18 -2.72
C ILE A 121 -2.16 -13.99 -3.69
N GLU A 122 -0.87 -13.74 -3.64
CA GLU A 122 0.21 -14.53 -4.23
C GLU A 122 1.22 -14.86 -3.12
N LYS A 123 2.22 -15.70 -3.43
CA LYS A 123 3.11 -16.29 -2.41
C LYS A 123 3.72 -15.28 -1.43
N HIS A 124 4.20 -14.13 -1.92
CA HIS A 124 4.85 -13.08 -1.13
C HIS A 124 4.26 -11.70 -1.46
N LYS A 125 3.01 -11.67 -1.93
CA LYS A 125 2.37 -10.44 -2.40
C LYS A 125 0.88 -10.46 -2.11
N ALA A 126 0.39 -9.42 -1.46
CA ALA A 126 -1.01 -9.28 -1.08
C ALA A 126 -1.58 -7.98 -1.65
N TYR A 127 -2.60 -8.12 -2.50
CA TYR A 127 -3.28 -6.99 -3.12
C TYR A 127 -4.58 -6.72 -2.38
N PHE A 128 -4.68 -5.54 -1.80
CA PHE A 128 -5.91 -4.92 -1.34
C PHE A 128 -6.34 -3.84 -2.34
N ASP A 129 -7.59 -3.37 -2.28
CA ASP A 129 -8.14 -2.45 -3.29
C ASP A 129 -7.41 -1.09 -3.27
N GLY A 130 -6.49 -0.90 -4.22
CA GLY A 130 -5.62 0.29 -4.27
C GLY A 130 -4.42 0.25 -3.33
N LEU A 131 -4.10 -0.89 -2.71
CA LEU A 131 -2.92 -1.07 -1.86
C LEU A 131 -2.27 -2.43 -2.09
N THR A 132 -0.96 -2.52 -2.09
CA THR A 132 -0.26 -3.81 -2.26
C THR A 132 0.94 -3.90 -1.35
N PHE A 133 1.09 -5.04 -0.66
CA PHE A 133 2.31 -5.46 0.01
C PHE A 133 3.06 -6.44 -0.88
N ASP A 134 4.37 -6.27 -1.06
CA ASP A 134 5.24 -7.11 -1.88
C ASP A 134 6.56 -7.39 -1.15
N LEU A 135 6.70 -8.58 -0.59
CA LEU A 135 7.94 -8.99 0.07
C LEU A 135 8.95 -9.42 -0.99
N ILE A 136 9.93 -8.54 -1.20
CA ILE A 136 10.97 -8.70 -2.21
C ILE A 136 11.95 -9.79 -1.80
N ASP A 137 12.37 -9.75 -0.53
CA ASP A 137 13.17 -10.78 0.13
C ASP A 137 12.98 -10.72 1.66
N GLU A 138 13.70 -11.56 2.40
CA GLU A 138 13.59 -11.68 3.87
C GLU A 138 13.87 -10.37 4.65
N ASN A 139 14.48 -9.36 4.04
CA ASN A 139 14.80 -8.07 4.66
C ASN A 139 14.15 -6.88 3.96
N ASN A 140 13.46 -7.06 2.82
CA ASN A 140 12.94 -5.96 2.01
C ASN A 140 11.45 -6.13 1.68
N LEU A 141 10.67 -5.10 2.00
CA LEU A 141 9.23 -5.03 1.75
C LEU A 141 8.93 -3.77 0.95
N ASP A 142 8.23 -3.91 -0.16
CA ASP A 142 7.67 -2.80 -0.91
C ASP A 142 6.17 -2.71 -0.66
N MET A 143 5.68 -1.49 -0.45
CA MET A 143 4.26 -1.17 -0.42
C MET A 143 3.92 -0.18 -1.52
N TYR A 144 2.77 -0.38 -2.15
CA TYR A 144 2.23 0.50 -3.18
C TYR A 144 0.85 0.95 -2.74
N VAL A 145 0.59 2.25 -2.75
CA VAL A 145 -0.68 2.83 -2.30
C VAL A 145 -1.17 3.85 -3.32
N VAL A 146 -2.44 3.75 -3.70
CA VAL A 146 -3.07 4.75 -4.56
C VAL A 146 -3.63 5.89 -3.72
N PHE A 147 -3.08 7.09 -3.92
CA PHE A 147 -3.57 8.33 -3.34
C PHE A 147 -4.67 8.90 -4.23
N LYS A 148 -5.84 9.16 -3.63
CA LYS A 148 -6.94 9.86 -4.29
C LYS A 148 -7.12 11.22 -3.64
N GLU A 149 -6.71 12.26 -4.35
CA GLU A 149 -7.02 13.65 -3.97
C GLU A 149 -8.15 14.17 -4.85
N ASN A 150 -9.12 14.86 -4.24
CA ASN A 150 -10.30 15.34 -4.97
C ASN A 150 -9.90 16.20 -6.18
N GLY A 151 -10.34 15.76 -7.38
CA GLY A 151 -10.11 16.48 -8.63
C GLY A 151 -8.72 16.28 -9.25
N LYS A 152 -7.86 15.43 -8.68
CA LYS A 152 -6.57 15.04 -9.27
C LYS A 152 -6.62 13.60 -9.77
N GLU A 153 -5.72 13.28 -10.69
CA GLU A 153 -5.53 11.90 -11.16
C GLU A 153 -5.03 11.02 -10.00
N GLU A 154 -5.47 9.75 -9.99
CA GLU A 154 -4.99 8.77 -9.02
C GLU A 154 -3.47 8.60 -9.18
N GLN A 155 -2.72 8.74 -8.09
CA GLN A 155 -1.28 8.55 -8.08
C GLN A 155 -0.92 7.32 -7.24
N GLU A 156 -0.24 6.36 -7.85
CA GLU A 156 0.38 5.26 -7.12
C GLU A 156 1.71 5.72 -6.52
N MET A 157 1.87 5.55 -5.21
CA MET A 157 3.08 5.86 -4.47
C MET A 157 3.71 4.57 -3.96
N LYS A 158 5.04 4.50 -4.06
CA LYS A 158 5.83 3.38 -3.54
C LYS A 158 6.47 3.77 -2.20
N PHE A 159 6.43 2.85 -1.25
CA PHE A 159 7.15 2.87 0.01
C PHE A 159 8.08 1.67 0.02
N SER A 160 9.39 1.90 0.15
CA SER A 160 10.38 0.84 0.20
C SER A 160 10.93 0.74 1.61
N TYR A 161 10.81 -0.44 2.19
CA TYR A 161 11.17 -0.71 3.57
C TYR A 161 12.27 -1.76 3.69
N VAL A 162 13.09 -1.59 4.72
CA VAL A 162 14.07 -2.55 5.19
C VAL A 162 13.67 -3.01 6.59
N LEU A 163 13.76 -4.32 6.82
CA LEU A 163 13.53 -4.93 8.12
C LEU A 163 14.59 -4.48 9.13
N LYS A 164 14.13 -3.94 10.24
CA LYS A 164 14.96 -3.52 11.37
C LYS A 164 15.15 -4.68 12.34
N LYS A 165 16.41 -5.13 12.46
CA LYS A 165 16.85 -6.19 13.35
C LYS A 165 17.21 -5.66 14.73
#